data_AF-A0A1V9VX91-F1
#
_entry.id   AF-A0A1V9VX91-F1
#
_cell.length_a   1.000
_cell.length_b   1.000
_cell.length_c   1.000
_cell.angle_alpha   90.00
_cell.angle_beta   90.00
_cell.angle_gamma   90.00
#
_symmetry.space_group_name_H-M   'P 1'
#
loop_
_entity.id
_entity.type
_entity.pdbx_description
1 polymer ?
#
loop_
_entity_poly.entity_id
_entity_poly.type
_entity_poly.pdbx_seq_one_letter_code
_entity_poly.pdbx_strand_id
1 'polypeptide(L)'
;MKNTTRQTNQIVGKRAEIGNLQLTVLGLYTFQVIRTEKLSDVEFTVYKKGKVYLKQKTDSNGEISFQLPVGIYTYKQTSERSSDFFVADGTEYSLEIKKDGQLSKHTIYNPYIYF
;
A
#
# COMPACT_ATOMS: atom_id res chain seq x y z
N MET A 1 0.11 -0.40 -85.03
CA MET A 1 1.48 -0.38 -84.48
C MET A 1 1.50 0.47 -83.21
N LYS A 2 1.92 -0.14 -82.09
CA LYS A 2 2.64 0.42 -80.91
C LYS A 2 2.11 1.65 -80.14
N ASN A 3 1.73 1.44 -78.87
CA ASN A 3 2.29 2.04 -77.62
C ASN A 3 1.19 2.14 -76.54
N THR A 4 1.19 1.29 -75.51
CA THR A 4 1.90 1.48 -74.20
C THR A 4 1.34 2.69 -73.45
N THR A 5 0.60 2.51 -72.36
CA THR A 5 1.21 2.46 -71.02
C THR A 5 0.29 1.77 -70.02
N ARG A 6 0.78 0.66 -69.45
CA ARG A 6 0.31 0.14 -68.17
C ARG A 6 0.93 1.00 -67.07
N GLN A 7 0.12 1.71 -66.29
CA GLN A 7 0.54 2.03 -64.92
C GLN A 7 0.01 0.92 -64.02
N THR A 8 0.87 -0.07 -63.81
CA THR A 8 0.69 -1.04 -62.75
C THR A 8 0.86 -0.29 -61.44
N ASN A 9 -0.24 0.13 -60.81
CA ASN A 9 -0.19 0.51 -59.40
C ASN A 9 0.22 -0.74 -58.63
N GLN A 10 1.50 -0.82 -58.29
CA GLN A 10 1.95 -1.72 -57.25
C GLN A 10 1.15 -1.37 -56.01
N ILE A 11 0.20 -2.22 -55.65
CA ILE A 11 -0.25 -2.33 -54.27
C ILE A 11 0.96 -2.90 -53.53
N VAL A 12 1.91 -2.04 -53.18
CA VAL A 12 2.90 -2.37 -52.17
C VAL A 12 2.11 -2.38 -50.88
N GLY A 13 1.53 -3.55 -50.56
CA GLY A 13 0.82 -3.78 -49.31
C GLY A 13 1.72 -3.27 -48.19
N LYS A 14 1.23 -2.27 -47.45
CA LYS A 14 1.95 -1.73 -46.29
C LYS A 14 2.20 -2.93 -45.37
N ARG A 15 3.46 -3.37 -45.28
CA ARG A 15 3.83 -4.45 -44.36
C ARG A 15 3.38 -3.99 -42.98
N ALA A 16 2.65 -4.84 -42.26
CA ALA A 16 2.36 -4.58 -40.87
C ALA A 16 3.71 -4.40 -40.15
N GLU A 17 3.91 -3.24 -39.54
CA GLU A 17 5.07 -3.00 -38.68
C GLU A 17 4.86 -3.85 -37.43
N ILE A 18 5.71 -4.85 -37.24
CA ILE A 18 5.62 -5.78 -36.11
C ILE A 18 6.48 -5.23 -34.98
N GLY A 19 5.83 -4.85 -33.88
CA GLY A 19 6.48 -4.47 -32.63
C GLY A 19 6.85 -5.67 -31.77
N ASN A 20 7.77 -5.48 -30.83
CA ASN A 20 8.19 -6.51 -29.87
C ASN A 20 7.50 -6.28 -28.53
N LEU A 21 6.87 -7.32 -27.99
CA LEU A 21 6.40 -7.34 -26.60
C LEU A 21 7.43 -8.11 -25.76
N GLN A 22 8.02 -7.44 -24.78
CA GLN A 22 8.84 -8.08 -23.77
C GLN A 22 8.12 -8.04 -22.43
N LEU A 23 7.95 -9.21 -21.82
CA LEU A 23 7.33 -9.36 -20.51
C LEU A 23 8.37 -9.86 -19.52
N THR A 24 8.38 -9.29 -18.32
CA THR A 24 9.11 -9.84 -17.17
C THR A 24 8.07 -10.28 -16.15
N VAL A 25 8.05 -11.58 -15.88
CA VAL A 25 7.16 -12.17 -14.87
C VAL A 25 8.01 -12.48 -13.64
N LEU A 26 7.67 -11.86 -12.51
CA LEU A 26 8.31 -12.11 -11.22
C LEU A 26 7.36 -12.89 -10.31
N GLY A 27 7.89 -13.91 -9.63
CA GLY A 27 7.18 -14.62 -8.59
C GLY A 27 7.19 -13.83 -7.29
N LEU A 28 6.02 -13.57 -6.72
CA LEU A 28 5.89 -13.02 -5.37
C LEU A 28 5.79 -14.17 -4.37
N TYR A 29 6.72 -14.23 -3.43
CA TYR A 29 6.59 -15.09 -2.26
C TYR A 29 5.74 -14.34 -1.22
N THR A 30 4.45 -14.68 -1.13
CA THR A 30 3.63 -14.24 -0.01
C THR A 30 3.73 -15.30 1.09
N PHE A 31 4.37 -14.95 2.21
CA PHE A 31 4.15 -15.69 3.43
C PHE A 31 2.70 -15.42 3.82
N GLN A 32 1.82 -16.41 3.67
CA GLN A 32 0.46 -16.27 4.19
C GLN A 32 0.56 -16.03 5.70
N VAL A 33 -0.25 -15.11 6.23
CA VAL A 33 -0.39 -14.93 7.67
C VAL A 33 -1.11 -16.15 8.22
N ILE A 34 -0.36 -17.19 8.60
CA ILE A 34 -0.93 -18.47 9.08
C ILE A 34 -1.45 -18.34 10.52
N ARG A 35 -0.89 -17.41 11.31
CA ARG A 35 -1.32 -17.09 12.67
C ARG A 35 -1.14 -15.60 12.94
N THR A 36 -2.11 -14.99 13.62
CA THR A 36 -1.99 -13.62 14.16
C THR A 36 -1.93 -13.67 15.67
N GLU A 37 -1.21 -12.72 16.25
CA GLU A 37 -1.17 -12.48 17.68
C GLU A 37 -1.59 -11.04 17.94
N LYS A 38 -2.42 -10.83 18.97
CA LYS A 38 -2.79 -9.50 19.41
C LYS A 38 -1.65 -8.92 20.23
N LEU A 39 -1.19 -7.71 19.89
CA LEU A 39 -0.02 -7.08 20.49
C LEU A 39 -0.46 -5.94 21.40
N SER A 40 -0.24 -6.08 22.71
CA SER A 40 -0.50 -5.07 23.72
C SER A 40 0.70 -4.13 23.92
N ASP A 41 0.46 -2.97 24.53
CA ASP A 41 1.47 -1.94 24.84
C ASP A 41 2.23 -1.37 23.62
N VAL A 42 1.68 -1.52 22.41
CA VAL A 42 2.25 -0.97 21.16
C VAL A 42 1.85 0.50 21.02
N GLU A 43 2.83 1.40 20.94
CA GLU A 43 2.58 2.85 20.88
C GLU A 43 2.34 3.33 19.45
N PHE A 44 1.25 4.08 19.27
CA PHE A 44 0.96 4.83 18.06
C PHE A 44 0.92 6.33 18.34
N THR A 45 1.46 7.10 17.40
CA THR A 45 1.36 8.56 17.40
C THR A 45 0.48 9.02 16.24
N VAL A 46 -0.49 9.87 16.53
CA VAL A 46 -1.32 10.56 15.54
C VAL A 46 -0.78 11.98 15.35
N TYR A 47 -0.70 12.42 14.11
CA TYR A 47 -0.21 13.73 13.71
C TYR A 47 -1.30 14.51 12.97
N LYS A 48 -1.34 15.83 13.20
CA LYS A 48 -2.19 16.77 12.49
C LYS A 48 -1.32 17.92 11.98
N LYS A 49 -1.35 18.19 10.68
CA LYS A 49 -0.50 19.22 10.03
C LYS A 49 0.99 19.06 10.39
N GLY A 50 1.48 17.82 10.39
CA GLY A 50 2.89 17.49 10.69
C GLY A 50 3.31 17.61 12.15
N LYS A 51 2.40 17.96 13.07
CA LYS A 51 2.68 18.01 14.52
C LYS A 51 2.00 16.86 15.24
N VAL A 52 2.63 16.37 16.30
CA VAL A 52 2.03 15.38 17.20
C VAL A 52 0.71 15.95 17.73
N TYR A 53 -0.37 15.22 17.50
CA TYR A 53 -1.69 15.54 18.01
C TYR A 53 -1.95 14.79 19.31
N LEU A 54 -1.68 13.48 19.32
CA LEU A 54 -1.79 12.62 20.51
C LEU A 54 -0.98 11.33 20.33
N LYS A 55 -0.79 10.63 21.45
CA LYS A 55 -0.15 9.32 21.52
C LYS A 55 -0.94 8.41 22.43
N GLN A 56 -1.05 7.15 22.08
CA GLN A 56 -1.69 6.13 22.91
C GLN A 56 -1.14 4.75 22.54
N LYS A 57 -1.33 3.79 23.44
CA LYS A 57 -0.91 2.41 23.27
C LYS A 57 -2.08 1.46 23.11
N THR A 58 -1.85 0.30 22.50
CA THR A 58 -2.81 -0.80 22.47
C THR A 58 -3.04 -1.37 23.87
N ASP A 59 -4.29 -1.77 24.13
CA ASP A 59 -4.68 -2.44 25.37
C ASP A 59 -4.25 -3.92 25.39
N SER A 60 -4.65 -4.66 26.43
CA SER A 60 -4.35 -6.09 26.58
C SER A 60 -4.92 -6.97 25.47
N ASN A 61 -5.91 -6.49 24.71
CA ASN A 61 -6.52 -7.19 23.58
C ASN A 61 -5.89 -6.78 22.23
N GLY A 62 -4.85 -5.95 22.27
CA GLY A 62 -4.19 -5.41 21.08
C GLY A 62 -5.04 -4.39 20.33
N GLU A 63 -5.96 -3.70 21.03
CA GLU A 63 -6.86 -2.72 20.45
C GLU A 63 -6.53 -1.30 20.92
N ILE A 64 -6.79 -0.32 20.06
CA ILE A 64 -6.60 1.10 20.35
C ILE A 64 -7.69 1.90 19.66
N SER A 65 -8.27 2.88 20.34
CA SER A 65 -9.32 3.74 19.81
C SER A 65 -8.99 5.20 20.06
N PHE A 66 -9.12 6.02 19.01
CA PHE A 66 -8.89 7.45 19.06
C PHE A 66 -10.19 8.21 18.74
N GLN A 67 -10.53 9.20 19.56
CA GLN A 67 -11.59 10.16 19.23
C GLN A 67 -10.95 11.38 18.57
N LEU A 68 -11.16 11.54 17.27
CA LEU A 68 -10.56 12.60 16.46
C LEU A 68 -11.64 13.50 15.86
N PRO A 69 -11.48 14.83 15.92
CA PRO A 69 -12.34 15.75 15.16
C PRO A 69 -12.23 15.53 13.65
N VAL A 70 -13.21 16.01 12.90
CA VAL A 70 -13.15 16.11 11.43
C VAL A 70 -11.83 16.76 10.99
N GLY A 71 -11.19 16.16 9.99
CA GLY A 71 -9.91 16.61 9.48
C GLY A 71 -9.04 15.50 8.89
N ILE A 72 -7.85 15.91 8.47
CA ILE A 72 -6.82 15.05 7.87
C ILE A 72 -5.71 14.83 8.89
N TYR A 73 -5.29 13.58 9.02
CA TYR A 73 -4.28 13.11 9.95
C TYR A 73 -3.33 12.15 9.26
N THR A 74 -2.15 11.99 9.84
CA THR A 74 -1.33 10.81 9.63
C THR A 74 -1.11 10.09 10.95
N TYR A 75 -0.84 8.80 10.92
CA TYR A 75 -0.48 8.04 12.12
C TYR A 75 0.54 6.97 11.78
N LYS A 76 1.39 6.64 12.75
CA LYS A 76 2.36 5.55 12.65
C LYS A 76 2.62 4.92 14.00
N GLN A 77 3.11 3.70 13.99
CA GLN A 77 3.66 3.08 15.18
C GLN A 77 4.95 3.81 15.57
N THR A 78 5.15 4.10 16.86
CA THR A 78 6.34 4.77 17.39
C THR A 78 7.12 3.96 18.41
N SER A 79 6.58 2.84 18.89
CA SER A 79 7.35 1.87 19.68
C SER A 79 8.26 1.04 18.77
N GLU A 80 9.56 1.03 19.06
CA GLU A 80 10.59 0.32 18.28
C GLU A 80 10.47 -1.21 18.33
N ARG A 81 9.90 -1.75 19.42
CA ARG A 81 9.58 -3.17 19.56
C ARG A 81 8.16 -3.34 20.07
N SER A 82 7.43 -4.27 19.46
CA SER A 82 6.09 -4.66 19.91
C SER A 82 6.11 -5.91 20.78
N SER A 83 7.13 -6.76 20.62
CA SER A 83 7.52 -7.82 21.54
C SER A 83 8.95 -8.31 21.21
N ASP A 84 9.41 -9.37 21.86
CA ASP A 84 10.69 -10.03 21.53
C ASP A 84 10.73 -10.59 20.10
N PHE A 85 9.59 -10.90 19.50
CA PHE A 85 9.51 -11.61 18.22
C PHE A 85 8.92 -10.79 17.06
N PHE A 86 8.45 -9.56 17.29
CA PHE A 86 7.81 -8.72 16.26
C PHE A 86 8.54 -7.38 16.08
N VAL A 87 8.87 -7.02 14.84
CA VAL A 87 9.39 -5.67 14.50
C VAL A 87 8.24 -4.70 14.40
N ALA A 88 8.50 -3.44 14.75
CA ALA A 88 7.59 -2.35 14.45
C ALA A 88 7.28 -2.24 12.95
N ASP A 89 6.02 -1.98 12.63
CA ASP A 89 5.67 -1.47 11.31
C ASP A 89 6.11 0.00 11.19
N GLY A 90 7.01 0.27 10.24
CA GLY A 90 7.54 1.61 9.97
C GLY A 90 6.67 2.45 9.04
N THR A 91 5.54 1.92 8.59
CA THR A 91 4.63 2.59 7.65
C THR A 91 3.94 3.79 8.30
N GLU A 92 3.88 4.91 7.60
CA GLU A 92 3.02 6.04 7.94
C GLU A 92 1.73 5.98 7.14
N TYR A 93 0.60 5.99 7.85
CA TYR A 93 -0.73 5.88 7.27
C TYR A 93 -1.43 7.24 7.25
N SER A 94 -2.20 7.50 6.20
CA SER A 94 -3.07 8.68 6.10
C SER A 94 -4.50 8.34 6.55
N LEU A 95 -5.15 9.28 7.22
CA LEU A 95 -6.54 9.17 7.67
C LEU A 95 -7.29 10.47 7.44
N GLU A 96 -8.46 10.39 6.83
CA GLU A 96 -9.37 11.53 6.68
C GLU A 96 -10.73 11.21 7.33
N ILE A 97 -11.08 12.00 8.35
CA ILE A 97 -12.41 11.99 8.97
C ILE A 97 -13.22 13.10 8.31
N LYS A 98 -14.22 12.73 7.51
CA LYS A 98 -15.01 13.66 6.68
C LYS A 98 -16.26 14.18 7.38
N LYS A 99 -16.78 13.44 8.34
CA LYS A 99 -18.00 13.79 9.08
C LYS A 99 -17.99 13.22 10.49
N ASP A 100 -18.80 13.83 11.35
CA ASP A 100 -19.01 13.35 12.71
C ASP A 100 -19.59 11.93 12.74
N GLY A 101 -19.18 11.14 13.74
CA GLY A 101 -19.55 9.73 13.88
C GLY A 101 -18.97 8.77 12.83
N GLN A 102 -18.10 9.23 11.92
CA GLN A 102 -17.43 8.33 10.97
C GLN A 102 -16.50 7.35 11.70
N LEU A 103 -16.71 6.06 11.48
CA LEU A 103 -15.84 4.99 12.00
C LEU A 103 -14.88 4.52 10.90
N SER A 104 -13.58 4.72 11.12
CA SER A 104 -12.52 4.13 10.29
C SER A 104 -11.86 2.99 11.05
N LYS A 105 -11.78 1.79 10.45
CA LYS A 105 -11.14 0.61 11.04
C LYS A 105 -9.92 0.23 10.23
N HIS A 106 -8.80 0.01 10.90
CA HIS A 106 -7.54 -0.41 10.29
C HIS A 106 -6.95 -1.56 11.10
N THR A 107 -6.32 -2.50 10.40
CA THR A 107 -5.53 -3.57 11.01
C THR A 107 -4.08 -3.38 10.60
N ILE A 108 -3.18 -3.25 11.58
CA ILE A 108 -1.74 -3.10 11.37
C ILE A 108 -1.07 -4.44 11.67
N TYR A 109 -0.12 -4.85 10.82
CA TYR A 109 0.57 -6.12 10.96
C TYR A 109 2.06 -5.87 11.17
N ASN A 110 2.58 -6.42 12.26
CA ASN A 110 4.00 -6.36 12.57
C ASN A 110 4.66 -7.67 12.13
N PRO A 111 5.75 -7.61 11.34
CA PRO A 111 6.40 -8.80 10.85
C PRO A 111 7.08 -9.57 11.98
N TYR A 112 6.92 -10.88 11.98
CA TYR A 112 7.63 -11.78 12.87
C TYR A 112 9.10 -11.89 12.45
N ILE A 113 10.02 -11.82 13.41
CA ILE A 113 11.45 -12.07 13.20
C ILE A 113 11.75 -13.50 13.58
N TYR A 114 12.29 -14.27 12.64
CA TYR A 114 12.97 -15.53 12.97
C TYR A 114 14.42 -15.21 13.33
N PHE A 115 14.85 -15.63 14.52
CA PHE A 115 16.26 -15.69 14.91
C PHE A 115 16.89 -17.00 14.44
#